data_AF-A0A2H0P070-F1
#
_entry.id   AF-A0A2H0P070-F1
#
_cell.length_a   1.000
_cell.length_b   1.000
_cell.length_c   1.000
_cell.angle_alpha   90.00
_cell.angle_beta   90.00
_cell.angle_gamma   90.00
#
_symmetry.space_group_name_H-M   'P 1'
#
loop_
_entity.id
_entity.type
_entity.pdbx_description
1 polymer ?
#
loop_
_entity_poly.entity_id
_entity_poly.type
_entity_poly.pdbx_seq_one_letter_code
_entity_poly.pdbx_strand_id
1 'polypeptide(L)'
;MTVRIGIDFDNTLVGYDALFARLARERRWLPRGGPKSKDAVKRALIASDGHDRRWQRLQADAYGHRILEARAFPGALEFIERAKRDGHQVFIVSHKSERSHLDPSVRLRDWARRWLKRRGAGLTSNRVLFASTRAEKVRLIDRLGLDVFIDDLPEVLAHPGFPARTGRILFKPELRWSGVARSVNTIALIGADAASAIERALGSRCAEAAALKSSGNNRLFRAELEDGRRVLLKRYLVDKRDGRPRARTEFEGLRLLWDAGLRDVPEPLWLDPAGRFGVYSWLEGKPLKGARPTDELVLQAAGFLRRLRKVSDGRRRLWSAPAADSRSRLSDYAGHIRRRLQRVRDGAKALGDPRARRFVEDAVTPAAEAVIARLEIAAGASWDAPLPARERLLSPSDFGLHNAVLGPDGRARFLDFEYFGWDDPAKLVADFFHHAAQKPLSTRQRALFIDRFCRGWKDAPAFRRRLDLVLEPIAMEWILIILNVLSPETLERRRFADPS
;
A
#
# COMPACT_ATOMS: atom_id res chain seq x y z
N MET A 1 8.88 -10.67 0.67
CA MET A 1 9.42 -10.50 -0.69
C MET A 1 10.93 -10.57 -0.59
N THR A 2 11.60 -11.23 -1.54
CA THR A 2 13.07 -11.16 -1.61
C THR A 2 13.47 -9.77 -2.08
N VAL A 3 14.40 -9.14 -1.35
CA VAL A 3 14.91 -7.79 -1.64
C VAL A 3 16.37 -7.89 -2.06
N ARG A 4 16.77 -7.08 -3.04
CA ARG A 4 18.14 -6.91 -3.51
C ARG A 4 18.74 -5.68 -2.83
N ILE A 5 19.57 -5.91 -1.82
CA ILE A 5 20.17 -4.90 -0.94
C ILE A 5 21.58 -4.61 -1.43
N GLY A 6 21.89 -3.36 -1.75
CA GLY A 6 23.26 -2.91 -1.97
C GLY A 6 23.80 -2.11 -0.80
N ILE A 7 25.08 -2.31 -0.51
CA ILE A 7 25.78 -1.65 0.59
C ILE A 7 27.09 -1.06 0.03
N ASP A 8 27.35 0.22 0.30
CA ASP A 8 28.68 0.77 0.08
C ASP A 8 29.70 0.17 1.06
N PHE A 9 30.95 0.06 0.60
CA PHE A 9 32.00 -0.55 1.39
C PHE A 9 32.66 0.43 2.37
N ASP A 10 33.08 1.60 1.91
CA ASP A 10 34.05 2.46 2.60
C ASP A 10 33.35 3.56 3.43
N ASN A 11 33.43 3.49 4.76
CA ASN A 11 32.69 4.33 5.72
C ASN A 11 31.17 4.05 5.81
N THR A 12 30.69 3.01 5.12
CA THR A 12 29.33 2.46 5.31
C THR A 12 29.41 1.08 6.00
N LEU A 13 30.03 0.09 5.35
CA LEU A 13 30.26 -1.22 5.97
C LEU A 13 31.51 -1.21 6.87
N VAL A 14 32.63 -0.68 6.36
CA VAL A 14 33.92 -0.63 7.06
C VAL A 14 34.11 0.73 7.73
N GLY A 15 34.37 0.72 9.04
CA GLY A 15 34.72 1.89 9.81
C GLY A 15 36.23 2.13 9.86
N TYR A 16 36.65 3.34 9.51
CA TYR A 16 38.07 3.70 9.38
C TYR A 16 38.62 4.55 10.52
N ASP A 17 37.77 5.19 11.32
CA ASP A 17 38.17 6.15 12.36
C ASP A 17 39.27 5.61 13.29
N ALA A 18 39.00 4.46 13.93
CA ALA A 18 39.96 3.83 14.84
C ALA A 18 41.27 3.42 14.14
N LEU A 19 41.20 3.03 12.85
CA LEU A 19 42.38 2.66 12.08
C LEU A 19 43.25 3.88 11.79
N PHE A 20 42.68 4.96 11.26
CA PHE A 20 43.44 6.18 10.93
C PHE A 20 44.06 6.80 12.19
N ALA A 21 43.29 6.90 13.29
CA ALA A 21 43.81 7.44 14.54
C ALA A 21 44.99 6.62 15.08
N ARG A 22 44.92 5.28 14.98
CA ARG A 22 46.01 4.41 15.41
C ARG A 22 47.24 4.51 14.51
N LEU A 23 47.07 4.47 13.19
CA LEU A 23 48.18 4.58 12.23
C LEU A 23 48.95 5.91 12.37
N ALA A 24 48.24 7.00 12.64
CA ALA A 24 48.85 8.31 12.88
C ALA A 24 49.67 8.33 14.19
N ARG A 25 49.18 7.66 15.26
CA ARG A 25 49.90 7.53 16.53
C ARG A 25 51.11 6.58 16.43
N GLU A 26 50.97 5.46 15.70
CA GLU A 26 52.08 4.53 15.43
C GLU A 26 53.27 5.26 14.77
N ARG A 27 52.97 6.23 13.90
CA ARG A 27 53.98 7.08 13.22
C ARG A 27 54.42 8.29 14.05
N ARG A 28 53.91 8.45 15.27
CA ARG A 28 54.15 9.62 16.15
C ARG A 28 53.76 10.95 15.50
N TRP A 29 52.83 10.95 14.55
CA TRP A 29 52.35 12.17 13.86
C TRP A 29 51.26 12.90 14.63
N LEU A 30 50.58 12.22 15.56
CA LEU A 30 49.58 12.79 16.46
C LEU A 30 49.79 12.29 17.89
N PRO A 31 49.46 13.09 18.92
CA PRO A 31 49.62 12.70 20.32
C PRO A 31 48.64 11.59 20.73
N ARG A 32 48.93 10.90 21.85
CA ARG A 32 48.11 9.77 22.34
C ARG A 32 46.65 10.17 22.65
N GLY A 33 46.42 11.40 23.12
CA GLY A 33 45.09 11.99 23.32
C GLY A 33 44.51 12.72 22.10
N GLY A 34 45.17 12.63 20.94
CA GLY A 34 44.80 13.34 19.73
C GLY A 34 43.50 12.85 19.08
N PRO A 35 43.15 13.44 17.92
CA PRO A 35 41.92 13.16 17.18
C PRO A 35 41.60 11.67 17.01
N LYS A 36 40.31 11.33 17.15
CA LYS A 36 39.82 9.94 17.05
C LYS A 36 39.06 9.62 15.76
N SER A 37 38.46 10.62 15.10
CA SER A 37 37.78 10.43 13.81
C SER A 37 38.72 10.66 12.64
N LYS A 38 38.46 9.99 11.52
CA LYS A 38 39.19 10.11 10.26
C LYS A 38 39.29 11.57 9.80
N ASP A 39 38.18 12.31 9.85
CA ASP A 39 38.15 13.71 9.42
C ASP A 39 38.96 14.62 10.35
N ALA A 40 38.90 14.38 11.66
CA ALA A 40 39.69 15.15 12.62
C ALA A 40 41.20 14.84 12.49
N VAL A 41 41.56 13.58 12.21
CA VAL A 41 42.95 13.19 11.88
C VAL A 41 43.42 13.90 10.61
N LYS A 42 42.60 13.89 9.55
CA LYS A 42 42.91 14.60 8.29
C LYS A 42 43.15 16.09 8.53
N ARG A 43 42.22 16.77 9.22
CA ARG A 43 42.32 18.21 9.52
C ARG A 43 43.58 18.52 10.32
N ALA A 44 43.89 17.74 11.35
CA ALA A 44 45.06 17.99 12.19
C ALA A 44 46.38 17.84 11.42
N LEU A 45 46.49 16.83 10.54
CA LEU A 45 47.69 16.62 9.73
C LEU A 45 47.88 17.73 8.69
N ILE A 46 46.81 18.09 7.96
CA ILE A 46 46.87 19.17 6.97
C ILE A 46 47.19 20.51 7.63
N ALA A 47 46.57 20.82 8.76
CA ALA A 47 46.86 22.04 9.51
C ALA A 47 48.31 22.10 10.01
N SER A 48 48.88 20.96 10.41
CA SER A 48 50.29 20.88 10.82
C SER A 48 51.28 21.01 9.67
N ASP A 49 50.92 20.56 8.47
CA ASP A 49 51.81 20.48 7.31
C ASP A 49 51.68 21.63 6.31
N GLY A 50 50.53 22.29 6.27
CA GLY A 50 50.13 23.16 5.16
C GLY A 50 49.80 22.40 3.86
N HIS A 51 49.92 21.07 3.83
CA HIS A 51 49.62 20.20 2.67
C HIS A 51 49.13 18.81 3.11
N ASP A 52 48.64 17.98 2.20
CA ASP A 52 48.03 16.68 2.52
C ASP A 52 48.94 15.44 2.36
N ARG A 53 50.27 15.61 2.18
CA ARG A 53 51.18 14.47 1.95
C ARG A 53 51.14 13.39 3.04
N ARG A 54 51.17 13.77 4.33
CA ARG A 54 51.04 12.80 5.44
C ARG A 54 49.68 12.10 5.42
N TRP A 55 48.64 12.83 5.05
CA TRP A 55 47.29 12.28 4.89
C TRP A 55 47.22 11.26 3.74
N GLN A 56 47.79 11.56 2.56
CA GLN A 56 47.83 10.63 1.43
C GLN A 56 48.59 9.33 1.77
N ARG A 57 49.71 9.43 2.51
CA ARG A 57 50.45 8.26 3.03
C ARG A 57 49.58 7.39 3.94
N LEU A 58 48.86 8.00 4.88
CA LEU A 58 47.93 7.26 5.74
C LEU A 58 46.81 6.59 4.96
N GLN A 59 46.28 7.24 3.93
CA GLN A 59 45.26 6.64 3.06
C GLN A 59 45.80 5.41 2.32
N ALA A 60 47.02 5.47 1.78
CA ALA A 60 47.66 4.35 1.11
C ALA A 60 47.81 3.13 2.03
N ASP A 61 48.24 3.35 3.28
CA ASP A 61 48.37 2.29 4.28
C ASP A 61 47.00 1.73 4.71
N ALA A 62 46.09 2.62 5.11
CA ALA A 62 44.80 2.25 5.69
C ALA A 62 43.89 1.52 4.70
N TYR A 63 43.85 1.97 3.44
CA TYR A 63 43.05 1.33 2.39
C TYR A 63 43.76 0.15 1.71
N GLY A 64 45.08 0.07 1.86
CA GLY A 64 45.91 -1.03 1.38
C GLY A 64 45.96 -2.19 2.37
N HIS A 65 47.15 -2.69 2.67
CA HIS A 65 47.34 -3.90 3.47
C HIS A 65 46.80 -3.78 4.92
N ARG A 66 46.82 -2.58 5.52
CA ARG A 66 46.34 -2.37 6.90
C ARG A 66 44.81 -2.38 7.02
N ILE A 67 44.06 -2.42 5.92
CA ILE A 67 42.59 -2.50 5.97
C ILE A 67 42.11 -3.71 6.77
N LEU A 68 42.88 -4.81 6.80
CA LEU A 68 42.57 -6.02 7.57
C LEU A 68 42.38 -5.75 9.07
N GLU A 69 42.95 -4.67 9.59
CA GLU A 69 42.80 -4.24 10.98
C GLU A 69 41.59 -3.32 11.22
N ALA A 70 40.98 -2.79 10.14
CA ALA A 70 39.72 -2.06 10.23
C ALA A 70 38.58 -2.97 10.72
N ARG A 71 37.64 -2.37 11.43
CA ARG A 71 36.44 -3.05 11.95
C ARG A 71 35.23 -2.66 11.12
N ALA A 72 34.25 -3.56 11.05
CA ALA A 72 32.94 -3.19 10.53
C ALA A 72 32.28 -2.18 11.48
N PHE A 73 31.36 -1.37 10.97
CA PHE A 73 30.46 -0.63 11.85
C PHE A 73 29.66 -1.62 12.73
N PRO A 74 29.36 -1.28 14.00
CA PRO A 74 28.61 -2.16 14.89
C PRO A 74 27.25 -2.56 14.29
N GLY A 75 26.97 -3.87 14.23
CA GLY A 75 25.72 -4.42 13.68
C GLY A 75 25.72 -4.67 12.17
N ALA A 76 26.75 -4.24 11.43
CA ALA A 76 26.75 -4.32 9.96
C ALA A 76 26.85 -5.75 9.44
N LEU A 77 27.72 -6.57 10.04
CA LEU A 77 27.90 -7.97 9.62
C LEU A 77 26.70 -8.81 10.06
N GLU A 78 26.17 -8.54 11.26
CA GLU A 78 24.96 -9.16 11.78
C GLU A 78 23.75 -8.87 10.87
N PHE A 79 23.65 -7.63 10.37
CA PHE A 79 22.64 -7.25 9.37
C PHE A 79 22.78 -8.07 8.08
N ILE A 80 24.00 -8.20 7.52
CA ILE A 80 24.23 -8.96 6.29
C ILE A 80 23.81 -10.43 6.47
N GLU A 81 24.21 -11.06 7.58
CA GLU A 81 23.86 -12.45 7.86
C GLU A 81 22.35 -12.64 8.09
N ARG A 82 21.71 -11.70 8.80
CA ARG A 82 20.26 -11.68 8.99
C ARG A 82 19.53 -11.57 7.65
N ALA A 83 19.91 -10.60 6.82
CA ALA A 83 19.30 -10.38 5.51
C ALA A 83 19.43 -11.62 4.60
N LYS A 84 20.58 -12.29 4.60
CA LYS A 84 20.78 -13.55 3.88
C LYS A 84 19.87 -14.66 4.40
N ARG A 85 19.74 -14.80 5.72
CA ARG A 85 18.84 -15.79 6.37
C ARG A 85 17.38 -15.54 6.02
N ASP A 86 16.98 -14.28 5.94
CA ASP A 86 15.62 -13.85 5.58
C ASP A 86 15.36 -13.94 4.05
N GLY A 87 16.30 -14.54 3.29
CA GLY A 87 16.17 -14.81 1.85
C GLY A 87 16.43 -13.61 0.94
N HIS A 88 17.02 -12.53 1.46
CA HIS A 88 17.43 -11.36 0.68
C HIS A 88 18.76 -11.58 -0.06
N GLN A 89 18.96 -10.82 -1.13
CA GLN A 89 20.21 -10.83 -1.89
C GLN A 89 21.03 -9.60 -1.54
N VAL A 90 22.18 -9.79 -0.89
CA VAL A 90 23.06 -8.71 -0.47
C VAL A 90 24.23 -8.55 -1.44
N PHE A 91 24.49 -7.31 -1.87
CA PHE A 91 25.57 -6.90 -2.76
C PHE A 91 26.42 -5.83 -2.09
N ILE A 92 27.73 -5.89 -2.31
CA ILE A 92 28.64 -4.76 -2.04
C ILE A 92 28.86 -4.04 -3.37
N VAL A 93 28.51 -2.76 -3.42
CA VAL A 93 28.72 -1.92 -4.59
C VAL A 93 29.38 -0.63 -4.12
N SER A 94 30.65 -0.44 -4.44
CA SER A 94 31.42 0.69 -3.92
C SER A 94 32.31 1.32 -4.98
N HIS A 95 32.50 2.63 -4.89
CA HIS A 95 33.48 3.34 -5.68
C HIS A 95 34.83 3.24 -4.97
N LYS A 96 35.77 2.50 -5.56
CA LYS A 96 37.10 2.27 -4.97
C LYS A 96 38.15 2.20 -6.07
N SER A 97 39.20 3.00 -5.95
CA SER A 97 40.35 2.96 -6.87
C SER A 97 40.95 1.57 -6.92
N GLU A 98 41.41 1.12 -8.08
CA GLU A 98 42.01 -0.21 -8.21
C GLU A 98 43.36 -0.31 -7.50
N ARG A 99 44.18 0.73 -7.63
CA ARG A 99 45.53 0.83 -7.09
C ARG A 99 45.68 2.07 -6.22
N SER A 100 46.62 2.03 -5.28
CA SER A 100 47.00 3.21 -4.51
C SER A 100 47.64 4.25 -5.42
N HIS A 101 47.32 5.53 -5.19
CA HIS A 101 47.92 6.63 -5.94
C HIS A 101 49.38 6.85 -5.56
N LEU A 102 49.75 6.52 -4.32
CA LEU A 102 51.11 6.69 -3.80
C LEU A 102 52.01 5.49 -4.14
N ASP A 103 51.45 4.28 -4.19
CA ASP A 103 52.16 3.05 -4.54
C ASP A 103 51.29 2.19 -5.45
N PRO A 104 51.47 2.32 -6.79
CA PRO A 104 50.68 1.57 -7.76
C PRO A 104 50.77 0.04 -7.62
N SER A 105 51.79 -0.50 -6.94
CA SER A 105 51.89 -1.95 -6.70
C SER A 105 50.78 -2.47 -5.77
N VAL A 106 50.25 -1.61 -4.90
CA VAL A 106 49.20 -1.96 -3.93
C VAL A 106 47.83 -1.95 -4.60
N ARG A 107 47.24 -3.13 -4.79
CA ARG A 107 45.87 -3.32 -5.32
C ARG A 107 44.82 -3.19 -4.22
N LEU A 108 44.20 -2.02 -4.11
CA LEU A 108 43.26 -1.68 -3.03
C LEU A 108 41.98 -2.52 -3.07
N ARG A 109 41.47 -2.84 -4.27
CA ARG A 109 40.28 -3.69 -4.44
C ARG A 109 40.53 -5.11 -3.93
N ASP A 110 41.72 -5.65 -4.15
CA ASP A 110 42.08 -6.99 -3.68
C ASP A 110 42.15 -7.05 -2.16
N TRP A 111 42.68 -6.00 -1.52
CA TRP A 111 42.69 -5.88 -0.06
C TRP A 111 41.28 -5.75 0.53
N ALA A 112 40.38 -4.99 -0.10
CA ALA A 112 38.97 -4.94 0.30
C ALA A 112 38.28 -6.32 0.18
N ARG A 113 38.55 -7.08 -0.88
CA ARG A 113 38.04 -8.47 -1.02
C ARG A 113 38.58 -9.40 0.07
N ARG A 114 39.87 -9.29 0.39
CA ARG A 114 40.49 -10.05 1.48
C ARG A 114 39.84 -9.71 2.83
N TRP A 115 39.55 -8.44 3.08
CA TRP A 115 38.84 -8.01 4.28
C TRP A 115 37.45 -8.65 4.38
N LEU A 116 36.65 -8.58 3.31
CA LEU A 116 35.31 -9.20 3.25
C LEU A 116 35.36 -10.71 3.51
N LYS A 117 36.35 -11.40 2.90
CA LYS A 117 36.56 -12.84 3.10
C LYS A 117 36.92 -13.16 4.55
N ARG A 118 37.80 -12.38 5.18
CA ARG A 118 38.30 -12.62 6.54
C ARG A 118 37.29 -12.29 7.63
N ARG A 119 36.50 -11.23 7.46
CA ARG A 119 35.56 -10.75 8.49
C ARG A 119 34.20 -11.46 8.48
N GLY A 120 33.95 -12.34 7.51
CA GLY A 120 32.79 -13.24 7.56
C GLY A 120 31.51 -12.65 6.97
N ALA A 121 31.58 -11.73 6.00
CA ALA A 121 30.38 -11.30 5.27
C ALA A 121 29.78 -12.44 4.40
N GLY A 122 30.56 -13.49 4.11
CA GLY A 122 30.10 -14.69 3.42
C GLY A 122 29.49 -14.42 2.05
N LEU A 123 29.98 -13.39 1.34
CA LEU A 123 29.51 -13.01 0.01
C LEU A 123 30.42 -13.61 -1.06
N THR A 124 29.80 -14.18 -2.08
CA THR A 124 30.50 -14.67 -3.29
C THR A 124 31.10 -13.50 -4.07
N SER A 125 32.17 -13.76 -4.82
CA SER A 125 32.91 -12.72 -5.57
C SER A 125 32.03 -11.94 -6.54
N ASN A 126 31.03 -12.59 -7.16
CA ASN A 126 30.05 -11.97 -8.06
C ASN A 126 29.07 -11.01 -7.37
N ARG A 127 29.03 -10.97 -6.03
CA ARG A 127 28.23 -10.03 -5.23
C ARG A 127 29.04 -8.86 -4.68
N VAL A 128 30.33 -8.77 -5.03
CA VAL A 128 31.22 -7.69 -4.59
C VAL A 128 31.77 -6.95 -5.81
N LEU A 129 31.19 -5.80 -6.10
CA LEU A 129 31.47 -5.02 -7.30
C LEU A 129 32.10 -3.67 -6.93
N PHE A 130 33.22 -3.35 -7.56
CA PHE A 130 33.90 -2.07 -7.40
C PHE A 130 33.83 -1.27 -8.69
N ALA A 131 33.47 0.00 -8.58
CA ALA A 131 33.46 0.97 -9.66
C ALA A 131 34.70 1.87 -9.59
N SER A 132 35.19 2.32 -10.75
CA SER A 132 36.30 3.28 -10.86
C SER A 132 35.82 4.73 -10.77
N THR A 133 34.53 4.98 -11.00
CA THR A 133 33.91 6.30 -10.82
C THR A 133 32.59 6.21 -10.07
N ARG A 134 32.11 7.35 -9.53
CA ARG A 134 30.77 7.44 -8.92
C ARG A 134 29.66 7.18 -9.95
N ALA A 135 29.82 7.65 -11.19
CA ALA A 135 28.85 7.39 -12.26
C ALA A 135 28.77 5.90 -12.61
N GLU A 136 29.89 5.18 -12.65
CA GLU A 136 29.90 3.73 -12.80
C GLU A 136 29.24 3.01 -11.63
N LYS A 137 29.46 3.45 -10.39
CA LYS A 137 28.80 2.91 -9.20
C LYS A 137 27.28 2.99 -9.35
N VAL A 138 26.76 4.16 -9.75
CA VAL A 138 25.34 4.39 -9.98
C VAL A 138 24.81 3.48 -11.11
N ARG A 139 25.55 3.33 -12.21
CA ARG A 139 25.19 2.38 -13.28
C ARG A 139 25.16 0.92 -12.81
N LEU A 140 26.03 0.52 -11.89
CA LEU A 140 26.01 -0.82 -11.30
C LEU A 140 24.78 -1.02 -10.41
N ILE A 141 24.41 -0.03 -9.59
CA ILE A 141 23.19 -0.07 -8.77
C ILE A 141 21.97 -0.32 -9.66
N ASP A 142 21.86 0.41 -10.78
CA ASP A 142 20.77 0.23 -11.75
C ASP A 142 20.80 -1.15 -12.40
N ARG A 143 21.95 -1.54 -12.96
CA ARG A 143 22.12 -2.81 -13.68
C ARG A 143 21.80 -4.02 -12.80
N LEU A 144 22.18 -3.95 -11.53
CA LEU A 144 21.89 -5.01 -10.57
C LEU A 144 20.43 -5.01 -10.13
N GLY A 145 19.63 -4.00 -10.48
CA GLY A 145 18.23 -3.88 -10.08
C GLY A 145 18.08 -3.90 -8.57
N LEU A 146 18.91 -3.13 -7.84
CA LEU A 146 18.86 -3.09 -6.39
C LEU A 146 17.56 -2.40 -5.93
N ASP A 147 16.87 -2.99 -4.97
CA ASP A 147 15.65 -2.43 -4.39
C ASP A 147 15.97 -1.37 -3.35
N VAL A 148 17.10 -1.52 -2.65
CA VAL A 148 17.58 -0.57 -1.65
C VAL A 148 19.09 -0.44 -1.72
N PHE A 149 19.60 0.77 -1.55
CA PHE A 149 21.02 1.05 -1.51
C PHE A 149 21.38 1.90 -0.29
N ILE A 150 22.40 1.43 0.45
CA ILE A 150 22.89 2.04 1.68
C ILE A 150 24.26 2.64 1.41
N ASP A 151 24.41 3.95 1.64
CA ASP A 151 25.63 4.70 1.36
C ASP A 151 25.78 5.86 2.36
N ASP A 152 27.00 6.18 2.79
CA ASP A 152 27.31 7.32 3.63
C ASP A 152 27.40 8.64 2.86
N LEU A 153 27.53 8.59 1.53
CA LEU A 153 27.69 9.76 0.68
C LEU A 153 26.35 10.27 0.13
N PRO A 154 25.87 11.46 0.55
CA PRO A 154 24.66 12.07 -0.01
C PRO A 154 24.75 12.29 -1.52
N GLU A 155 25.94 12.58 -2.05
CA GLU A 155 26.15 12.87 -3.48
C GLU A 155 25.92 11.64 -4.36
N VAL A 156 26.16 10.43 -3.84
CA VAL A 156 25.83 9.19 -4.56
C VAL A 156 24.31 9.01 -4.59
N LEU A 157 23.64 9.17 -3.45
CA LEU A 157 22.19 8.99 -3.33
C LEU A 157 21.39 10.09 -4.05
N ALA A 158 21.96 11.30 -4.18
CA ALA A 158 21.38 12.42 -4.90
C ALA A 158 21.82 12.49 -6.37
N HIS A 159 22.62 11.53 -6.86
CA HIS A 159 23.12 11.54 -8.23
C HIS A 159 21.95 11.58 -9.24
N PRO A 160 21.98 12.41 -10.30
CA PRO A 160 20.86 12.53 -11.24
C PRO A 160 20.47 11.22 -11.92
N GLY A 161 21.47 10.38 -12.23
CA GLY A 161 21.26 9.03 -12.78
C GLY A 161 20.92 7.95 -11.76
N PHE A 162 20.67 8.29 -10.48
CA PHE A 162 20.35 7.30 -9.46
C PHE A 162 18.97 6.67 -9.74
N PRO A 163 18.82 5.34 -9.74
CA PRO A 163 17.57 4.70 -10.15
C PRO A 163 16.37 5.13 -9.32
N ALA A 164 15.30 5.56 -9.97
CA ALA A 164 14.07 6.01 -9.30
C ALA A 164 13.35 4.89 -8.53
N ARG A 165 13.60 3.62 -8.90
CA ARG A 165 13.02 2.43 -8.27
C ARG A 165 13.80 1.92 -7.05
N THR A 166 15.00 2.47 -6.78
CA THR A 166 15.86 2.03 -5.69
C THR A 166 15.67 2.94 -4.48
N GLY A 167 15.25 2.35 -3.36
CA GLY A 167 15.17 3.04 -2.07
C GLY A 167 16.55 3.50 -1.59
N ARG A 168 16.62 4.71 -1.03
CA ARG A 168 17.88 5.35 -0.63
C ARG A 168 17.98 5.35 0.89
N ILE A 169 19.07 4.83 1.43
CA ILE A 169 19.37 4.92 2.86
C ILE A 169 20.71 5.63 3.02
N LEU A 170 20.66 6.86 3.54
CA LEU A 170 21.85 7.60 3.93
C LEU A 170 22.35 7.02 5.26
N PHE A 171 23.46 6.30 5.21
CA PHE A 171 24.12 5.81 6.42
C PHE A 171 24.81 6.96 7.13
N LYS A 172 24.59 7.04 8.44
CA LYS A 172 25.36 7.90 9.33
C LYS A 172 25.77 7.05 10.53
N PRO A 173 26.95 7.24 11.14
CA PRO A 173 27.36 6.45 12.31
C PRO A 173 26.34 6.45 13.46
N GLU A 174 25.55 7.53 13.60
CA GLU A 174 24.47 7.64 14.58
C GLU A 174 23.25 6.78 14.23
N LEU A 175 23.01 6.55 12.93
CA LEU A 175 22.02 5.63 12.39
C LEU A 175 22.56 4.20 12.52
N ARG A 176 22.47 3.64 13.74
CA ARG A 176 22.83 2.24 14.03
C ARG A 176 22.26 1.31 12.94
N TRP A 177 22.95 0.20 12.66
CA TRP A 177 22.50 -0.78 11.66
C TRP A 177 21.13 -1.41 11.96
N SER A 178 20.65 -1.36 13.21
CA SER A 178 19.26 -1.70 13.55
C SER A 178 18.24 -0.75 12.93
N GLY A 179 18.56 0.55 12.81
CA GLY A 179 17.76 1.53 12.08
C GLY A 179 17.74 1.25 10.58
N VAL A 180 18.92 0.95 10.00
CA VAL A 180 19.05 0.51 8.60
C VAL A 180 18.18 -0.73 8.33
N ALA A 181 18.23 -1.72 9.22
CA ALA A 181 17.40 -2.92 9.11
C ALA A 181 15.90 -2.60 9.09
N ARG A 182 15.45 -1.66 9.94
CA ARG A 182 14.05 -1.21 9.96
C ARG A 182 13.64 -0.54 8.64
N SER A 183 14.48 0.33 8.10
CA SER A 183 14.23 0.96 6.79
C SER A 183 14.18 -0.07 5.66
N VAL A 184 15.09 -1.05 5.65
CA VAL A 184 15.09 -2.13 4.66
C VAL A 184 13.84 -2.97 4.77
N ASN A 185 13.42 -3.36 5.98
CA ASN A 185 12.19 -4.13 6.19
C ASN A 185 10.94 -3.35 5.73
N THR A 186 10.91 -2.05 5.99
CA THR A 186 9.83 -1.17 5.52
C THR A 186 9.77 -1.18 3.99
N ILE A 187 10.88 -0.92 3.31
CA ILE A 187 10.97 -0.96 1.85
C ILE A 187 10.63 -2.35 1.29
N ALA A 188 11.07 -3.42 1.94
CA ALA A 188 10.76 -4.80 1.57
C ALA A 188 9.25 -5.09 1.63
N LEU A 189 8.57 -4.47 2.58
CA LEU A 189 7.16 -4.71 2.86
C LEU A 189 6.26 -3.92 1.92
N ILE A 190 6.51 -2.60 1.80
CA ILE A 190 5.64 -1.71 1.02
C ILE A 190 6.11 -1.53 -0.43
N GLY A 191 7.36 -1.86 -0.76
CA GLY A 191 7.99 -1.63 -2.05
C GLY A 191 8.78 -0.31 -2.10
N ALA A 192 9.91 -0.31 -2.81
CA ALA A 192 10.78 0.86 -2.95
C ALA A 192 10.13 2.01 -3.75
N ASP A 193 9.30 1.66 -4.73
CA ASP A 193 8.49 2.60 -5.51
C ASP A 193 7.52 3.37 -4.59
N ALA A 194 6.84 2.64 -3.71
CA ALA A 194 5.91 3.19 -2.72
C ALA A 194 6.60 4.03 -1.66
N ALA A 195 7.68 3.53 -1.05
CA ALA A 195 8.44 4.28 -0.05
C ALA A 195 8.93 5.63 -0.61
N SER A 196 9.47 5.61 -1.84
CA SER A 196 9.95 6.81 -2.52
C SER A 196 8.79 7.76 -2.91
N ALA A 197 7.64 7.21 -3.31
CA ALA A 197 6.46 8.02 -3.62
C ALA A 197 5.92 8.73 -2.37
N ILE A 198 5.87 8.05 -1.23
CA ILE A 198 5.47 8.62 0.05
C ILE A 198 6.41 9.76 0.46
N GLU A 199 7.73 9.54 0.41
CA GLU A 199 8.70 10.59 0.74
C GLU A 199 8.53 11.83 -0.14
N ARG A 200 8.38 11.65 -1.46
CA ARG A 200 8.18 12.78 -2.39
C ARG A 200 6.85 13.50 -2.18
N ALA A 201 5.77 12.76 -1.95
CA ALA A 201 4.43 13.33 -1.83
C ALA A 201 4.22 14.05 -0.50
N LEU A 202 4.81 13.53 0.59
CA LEU A 202 4.54 13.99 1.94
C LEU A 202 5.71 14.73 2.59
N GLY A 203 6.89 14.72 1.96
CA GLY A 203 8.10 15.36 2.50
C GLY A 203 8.74 14.63 3.68
N SER A 204 8.28 13.41 4.00
CA SER A 204 8.80 12.61 5.10
C SER A 204 8.91 11.13 4.73
N ARG A 205 10.00 10.48 5.14
CA ARG A 205 10.25 9.06 4.87
C ARG A 205 9.37 8.16 5.72
N CYS A 206 9.15 6.94 5.23
CA CYS A 206 8.58 5.85 6.03
C CYS A 206 9.63 5.34 7.02
N ALA A 207 9.41 5.57 8.31
CA ALA A 207 10.22 5.02 9.39
C ALA A 207 9.94 3.53 9.61
N GLU A 208 8.66 3.16 9.53
CA GLU A 208 8.18 1.80 9.73
C GLU A 208 6.92 1.53 8.89
N ALA A 209 6.69 0.27 8.54
CA ALA A 209 5.41 -0.15 8.00
C ALA A 209 4.98 -1.51 8.53
N ALA A 210 3.67 -1.72 8.59
CA ALA A 210 3.05 -2.97 8.97
C ALA A 210 1.97 -3.36 7.95
N ALA A 211 1.94 -4.63 7.58
CA ALA A 211 0.84 -5.16 6.76
C ALA A 211 -0.42 -5.27 7.63
N LEU A 212 -1.54 -4.85 7.07
CA LEU A 212 -2.84 -4.98 7.71
C LEU A 212 -3.55 -6.21 7.16
N LYS A 213 -4.38 -6.84 7.99
CA LYS A 213 -5.30 -7.87 7.52
C LYS A 213 -6.30 -7.20 6.56
N SER A 214 -6.36 -7.69 5.33
CA SER A 214 -7.34 -7.26 4.32
C SER A 214 -7.98 -8.50 3.69
N SER A 215 -9.21 -8.32 3.20
CA SER A 215 -9.93 -9.31 2.40
C SER A 215 -10.17 -8.76 0.99
N GLY A 216 -10.28 -9.62 -0.01
CA GLY A 216 -10.60 -9.23 -1.38
C GLY A 216 -9.36 -8.91 -2.23
N ASN A 217 -9.43 -7.84 -3.04
CA ASN A 217 -8.49 -7.58 -4.14
C ASN A 217 -7.33 -6.64 -3.77
N ASN A 218 -7.22 -6.25 -2.51
CA ASN A 218 -6.30 -5.21 -2.07
C ASN A 218 -5.37 -5.69 -0.96
N ARG A 219 -4.10 -5.26 -1.01
CA ARG A 219 -3.15 -5.38 0.11
C ARG A 219 -3.01 -4.03 0.78
N LEU A 220 -3.21 -4.02 2.10
CA LEU A 220 -3.20 -2.80 2.91
C LEU A 220 -1.96 -2.77 3.82
N PHE A 221 -1.38 -1.58 3.95
CA PHE A 221 -0.23 -1.35 4.80
C PHE A 221 -0.41 -0.04 5.57
N ARG A 222 -0.15 -0.06 6.87
CA ARG A 222 0.04 1.15 7.65
C ARG A 222 1.51 1.55 7.54
N ALA A 223 1.79 2.77 7.13
CA ALA A 223 3.13 3.34 7.17
C ALA A 223 3.20 4.47 8.18
N GLU A 224 4.22 4.44 9.04
CA GLU A 224 4.54 5.49 10.00
C GLU A 224 5.70 6.29 9.44
N LEU A 225 5.53 7.61 9.39
CA LEU A 225 6.53 8.53 8.87
C LEU A 225 7.47 8.99 9.98
N GLU A 226 8.68 9.44 9.62
CA GLU A 226 9.67 9.96 10.57
C GLU A 226 9.17 11.17 11.38
N ASP A 227 8.23 11.95 10.84
CA ASP A 227 7.57 13.07 11.53
C ASP A 227 6.38 12.66 12.41
N GLY A 228 6.14 11.35 12.57
CA GLY A 228 5.08 10.80 13.41
C GLY A 228 3.71 10.67 12.74
N ARG A 229 3.52 11.18 11.51
CA ARG A 229 2.28 10.97 10.76
C ARG A 229 2.10 9.50 10.39
N ARG A 230 0.84 9.07 10.27
CA ARG A 230 0.47 7.74 9.77
C ARG A 230 -0.29 7.86 8.47
N VAL A 231 -0.01 6.95 7.54
CA VAL A 231 -0.73 6.85 6.27
C VAL A 231 -1.11 5.41 5.97
N LEU A 232 -2.17 5.25 5.19
CA LEU A 232 -2.57 3.96 4.61
C LEU A 232 -2.04 3.87 3.19
N LEU A 233 -1.28 2.82 2.88
CA LEU A 233 -0.94 2.44 1.52
C LEU A 233 -1.81 1.26 1.10
N LYS A 234 -2.54 1.43 -0.01
CA LYS A 234 -3.42 0.41 -0.60
C LYS A 234 -2.86 0.01 -1.97
N ARG A 235 -2.43 -1.25 -2.10
CA ARG A 235 -2.02 -1.84 -3.38
C ARG A 235 -3.20 -2.61 -3.96
N TYR A 236 -3.51 -2.34 -5.23
CA TYR A 236 -4.65 -2.93 -5.93
C TYR A 236 -4.16 -4.10 -6.78
N LEU A 237 -4.92 -5.19 -6.78
CA LEU A 237 -4.69 -6.30 -7.69
C LEU A 237 -5.00 -5.84 -9.12
N VAL A 238 -4.02 -6.04 -10.01
CA VAL A 238 -4.20 -5.84 -11.45
C VAL A 238 -4.52 -7.20 -12.07
N ASP A 239 -5.81 -7.47 -12.32
CA ASP A 239 -6.26 -8.66 -13.06
C ASP A 239 -6.47 -8.28 -14.52
N LYS A 240 -5.85 -9.01 -15.45
CA LYS A 240 -6.01 -8.77 -16.90
C LYS A 240 -7.46 -8.95 -17.38
N ARG A 241 -8.30 -9.66 -16.63
CA ARG A 241 -9.72 -9.89 -16.92
C ARG A 241 -10.63 -8.79 -16.35
N ASP A 242 -10.10 -7.96 -15.44
CA ASP A 242 -10.82 -6.86 -14.81
C ASP A 242 -10.09 -5.53 -15.10
N GLY A 243 -10.45 -4.90 -16.22
CA GLY A 243 -9.84 -3.64 -16.67
C GLY A 243 -10.28 -2.40 -15.90
N ARG A 244 -11.04 -2.53 -14.80
CA ARG A 244 -11.52 -1.36 -14.05
C ARG A 244 -10.36 -0.63 -13.37
N PRO A 245 -10.26 0.70 -13.49
CA PRO A 245 -9.17 1.49 -12.93
C PRO A 245 -9.37 1.79 -11.44
N ARG A 246 -9.55 0.76 -10.61
CA ARG A 246 -9.97 0.84 -9.19
C ARG A 246 -9.20 1.89 -8.37
N ALA A 247 -7.88 1.90 -8.47
CA ALA A 247 -7.03 2.85 -7.76
C ALA A 247 -7.35 4.30 -8.13
N ARG A 248 -7.52 4.56 -9.42
CA ARG A 248 -7.88 5.88 -9.94
C ARG A 248 -9.30 6.26 -9.52
N THR A 249 -10.26 5.34 -9.66
CA THR A 249 -11.65 5.54 -9.25
C THR A 249 -11.75 5.94 -7.79
N GLU A 250 -11.09 5.20 -6.89
CA GLU A 250 -11.09 5.50 -5.45
C GLU A 250 -10.43 6.86 -5.17
N PHE A 251 -9.24 7.10 -5.72
CA PHE A 251 -8.49 8.32 -5.46
C PHE A 251 -9.22 9.57 -5.97
N GLU A 252 -9.69 9.55 -7.22
CA GLU A 252 -10.40 10.69 -7.82
C GLU A 252 -11.78 10.90 -7.18
N GLY A 253 -12.46 9.81 -6.82
CA GLY A 253 -13.73 9.87 -6.07
C GLY A 253 -13.53 10.53 -4.70
N LEU A 254 -12.57 10.06 -3.91
CA LEU A 254 -12.23 10.66 -2.62
C LEU A 254 -11.80 12.12 -2.77
N ARG A 255 -11.06 12.47 -3.84
CA ARG A 255 -10.64 13.86 -4.09
C ARG A 255 -11.83 14.76 -4.34
N LEU A 256 -12.79 14.30 -5.16
CA LEU A 256 -14.03 15.02 -5.41
C LEU A 256 -14.81 15.29 -4.12
N LEU A 257 -14.87 14.30 -3.21
CA LEU A 257 -15.50 14.44 -1.90
C LEU A 257 -14.75 15.42 -1.00
N TRP A 258 -13.41 15.36 -1.02
CA TRP A 258 -12.56 16.25 -0.24
C TRP A 258 -12.65 17.70 -0.71
N ASP A 259 -12.61 17.94 -2.01
CA ASP A 259 -12.79 19.27 -2.57
C ASP A 259 -14.17 19.85 -2.23
N ALA A 260 -15.17 18.99 -1.95
CA ALA A 260 -16.52 19.38 -1.55
C ALA A 260 -16.71 19.58 -0.03
N GLY A 261 -15.64 19.44 0.77
CA GLY A 261 -15.68 19.58 2.23
C GLY A 261 -16.19 18.34 2.98
N LEU A 262 -16.40 17.20 2.30
CA LEU A 262 -16.77 15.96 2.96
C LEU A 262 -15.51 15.31 3.56
N ARG A 263 -15.43 15.23 4.89
CA ARG A 263 -14.23 14.78 5.63
C ARG A 263 -14.43 13.46 6.39
N ASP A 264 -15.61 12.86 6.30
CA ASP A 264 -15.90 11.54 6.88
C ASP A 264 -15.39 10.38 5.97
N VAL A 265 -14.34 10.64 5.21
CA VAL A 265 -13.68 9.72 4.26
C VAL A 265 -12.17 9.98 4.30
N PRO A 266 -11.31 9.01 3.94
CA PRO A 266 -9.87 9.23 3.96
C PRO A 266 -9.43 10.30 2.94
N GLU A 267 -8.42 11.09 3.31
CA GLU A 267 -7.77 12.04 2.40
C GLU A 267 -6.99 11.28 1.32
N PRO A 268 -7.20 11.58 0.03
CA PRO A 268 -6.36 11.06 -1.04
C PRO A 268 -5.07 11.87 -1.12
N LEU A 269 -3.95 11.28 -0.68
CA LEU A 269 -2.66 11.97 -0.58
C LEU A 269 -1.81 11.82 -1.85
N TRP A 270 -1.71 10.60 -2.39
CA TRP A 270 -0.97 10.35 -3.62
C TRP A 270 -1.48 9.11 -4.38
N LEU A 271 -1.39 9.12 -5.71
CA LEU A 271 -1.76 8.01 -6.59
C LEU A 271 -0.59 7.64 -7.50
N ASP A 272 -0.30 6.34 -7.60
CA ASP A 272 0.66 5.82 -8.58
C ASP A 272 0.15 6.08 -10.01
N PRO A 273 0.95 6.72 -10.89
CA PRO A 273 0.50 7.02 -12.26
C PRO A 273 0.05 5.79 -13.05
N ALA A 274 0.63 4.62 -12.77
CA ALA A 274 0.25 3.34 -13.38
C ALA A 274 -0.96 2.67 -12.68
N GLY A 275 -1.55 3.29 -11.65
CA GLY A 275 -2.74 2.81 -10.94
C GLY A 275 -2.49 1.57 -10.07
N ARG A 276 -1.24 1.27 -9.69
CA ARG A 276 -0.92 0.06 -8.92
C ARG A 276 -1.18 0.23 -7.43
N PHE A 277 -1.09 1.45 -6.91
CA PHE A 277 -1.33 1.75 -5.50
C PHE A 277 -1.71 3.21 -5.25
N GLY A 278 -2.39 3.45 -4.13
CA GLY A 278 -2.74 4.77 -3.62
C GLY A 278 -2.30 4.94 -2.17
N VAL A 279 -2.04 6.18 -1.78
CA VAL A 279 -1.68 6.60 -0.42
C VAL A 279 -2.77 7.51 0.11
N TYR A 280 -3.24 7.20 1.32
CA TYR A 280 -4.38 7.88 1.94
C TYR A 280 -4.06 8.26 3.39
N SER A 281 -4.74 9.26 3.94
CA SER A 281 -4.65 9.58 5.37
C SER A 281 -5.02 8.37 6.22
N TRP A 282 -4.30 8.14 7.31
CA TRP A 282 -4.72 7.18 8.32
C TRP A 282 -5.95 7.68 9.08
N LEU A 283 -6.99 6.84 9.19
CA LEU A 283 -8.16 7.13 10.00
C LEU A 283 -8.05 6.41 11.33
N GLU A 284 -7.84 7.17 12.40
CA GLU A 284 -7.81 6.62 13.76
C GLU A 284 -9.20 6.16 14.20
N GLY A 285 -9.29 5.02 14.88
CA GLY A 285 -10.54 4.50 15.40
C GLY A 285 -10.66 2.99 15.37
N LYS A 286 -11.86 2.51 15.71
CA LYS A 286 -12.19 1.08 15.72
C LYS A 286 -12.95 0.70 14.44
N PRO A 287 -12.52 -0.34 13.70
CA PRO A 287 -13.32 -0.86 12.59
C PRO A 287 -14.71 -1.28 13.05
N LEU A 288 -15.74 -0.95 12.27
CA LEU A 288 -17.14 -1.31 12.53
C LEU A 288 -17.56 -2.63 11.86
N LYS A 289 -16.62 -3.32 11.19
CA LYS A 289 -16.86 -4.64 10.61
C LYS A 289 -17.31 -5.64 11.68
N GLY A 290 -18.48 -6.23 11.48
CA GLY A 290 -19.11 -7.16 12.42
C GLY A 290 -19.77 -6.51 13.64
N ALA A 291 -19.66 -5.19 13.82
CA ALA A 291 -20.32 -4.48 14.91
C ALA A 291 -21.85 -4.50 14.74
N ARG A 292 -22.57 -4.48 15.86
CA ARG A 292 -24.03 -4.34 15.84
C ARG A 292 -24.39 -2.87 15.55
N PRO A 293 -25.21 -2.59 14.52
CA PRO A 293 -25.65 -1.22 14.23
C PRO A 293 -26.44 -0.63 15.41
N THR A 294 -26.05 0.57 15.85
CA THR A 294 -26.82 1.39 16.80
C THR A 294 -27.65 2.42 16.04
N ASP A 295 -28.69 2.97 16.67
CA ASP A 295 -29.49 4.06 16.08
C ASP A 295 -28.61 5.24 15.66
N GLU A 296 -27.60 5.57 16.47
CA GLU A 296 -26.65 6.65 16.18
C GLU A 296 -25.82 6.36 14.92
N LEU A 297 -25.22 5.17 14.79
CA LEU A 297 -24.43 4.82 13.61
C LEU A 297 -25.28 4.82 12.33
N VAL A 298 -26.53 4.36 12.44
CA VAL A 298 -27.50 4.38 11.33
C VAL A 298 -27.81 5.82 10.91
N LEU A 299 -28.02 6.73 11.87
CA LEU A 299 -28.25 8.15 11.60
C LEU A 299 -27.00 8.83 11.01
N GLN A 300 -25.80 8.44 11.42
CA GLN A 300 -24.55 8.92 10.83
C GLN A 300 -24.39 8.46 9.38
N ALA A 301 -24.68 7.19 9.07
CA ALA A 301 -24.69 6.66 7.71
C ALA A 301 -25.69 7.38 6.79
N ALA A 302 -26.94 7.55 7.25
CA ALA A 302 -27.96 8.32 6.52
C ALA A 302 -27.53 9.78 6.34
N GLY A 303 -26.93 10.38 7.38
CA GLY A 303 -26.40 11.74 7.35
C GLY A 303 -25.28 11.91 6.33
N PHE A 304 -24.39 10.93 6.21
CA PHE A 304 -23.33 10.88 5.21
C PHE A 304 -23.89 10.85 3.80
N LEU A 305 -24.79 9.90 3.49
CA LEU A 305 -25.41 9.83 2.15
C LEU A 305 -26.21 11.09 1.81
N ARG A 306 -26.83 11.74 2.80
CA ARG A 306 -27.51 13.02 2.60
C ARG A 306 -26.53 14.12 2.20
N ARG A 307 -25.34 14.18 2.79
CA ARG A 307 -24.27 15.12 2.37
C ARG A 307 -23.73 14.75 0.99
N LEU A 308 -23.52 13.46 0.72
CA LEU A 308 -23.09 12.96 -0.58
C LEU A 308 -24.08 13.31 -1.72
N ARG A 309 -25.39 13.35 -1.43
CA ARG A 309 -26.40 13.86 -2.37
C ARG A 309 -26.17 15.31 -2.73
N LYS A 310 -25.92 16.18 -1.75
CA LYS A 310 -25.59 17.59 -2.01
C LYS A 310 -24.34 17.73 -2.89
N VAL A 311 -23.32 16.90 -2.66
CA VAL A 311 -22.12 16.84 -3.51
C VAL A 311 -22.48 16.40 -4.92
N SER A 312 -23.30 15.37 -5.06
CA SER A 312 -23.76 14.85 -6.35
C SER A 312 -24.49 15.92 -7.17
N ASP A 313 -25.37 16.69 -6.53
CA ASP A 313 -26.12 17.76 -7.18
C ASP A 313 -25.20 18.90 -7.63
N GLY A 314 -24.29 19.35 -6.76
CA GLY A 314 -23.39 20.47 -7.03
C GLY A 314 -22.22 20.16 -7.97
N ARG A 315 -21.85 18.87 -8.13
CA ARG A 315 -20.64 18.46 -8.87
C ARG A 315 -20.90 17.49 -10.01
N ARG A 316 -22.14 17.45 -10.52
CA ARG A 316 -22.56 16.48 -11.54
C ARG A 316 -21.66 16.43 -12.79
N ARG A 317 -21.10 17.56 -13.20
CA ARG A 317 -20.22 17.67 -14.39
C ARG A 317 -18.79 17.17 -14.15
N LEU A 318 -18.39 16.95 -12.90
CA LEU A 318 -17.03 16.54 -12.53
C LEU A 318 -16.83 15.03 -12.49
N TRP A 319 -17.90 14.25 -12.67
CA TRP A 319 -17.85 12.79 -12.70
C TRP A 319 -18.83 12.24 -13.72
N SER A 320 -18.40 11.29 -14.55
CA SER A 320 -19.25 10.69 -15.60
C SER A 320 -19.43 9.18 -15.46
N ALA A 321 -18.49 8.49 -14.79
CA ALA A 321 -18.47 7.04 -14.74
C ALA A 321 -19.62 6.48 -13.86
N PRO A 322 -20.25 5.37 -14.27
CA PRO A 322 -21.17 4.62 -13.41
C PRO A 322 -20.42 3.97 -12.24
N ALA A 323 -21.12 3.75 -11.13
CA ALA A 323 -20.62 2.88 -10.07
C ALA A 323 -20.51 1.43 -10.58
N ALA A 324 -19.74 0.59 -9.90
CA ALA A 324 -19.75 -0.84 -10.22
C ALA A 324 -21.14 -1.42 -9.99
N ASP A 325 -21.58 -2.32 -10.88
CA ASP A 325 -22.93 -2.89 -10.84
C ASP A 325 -24.06 -1.84 -10.75
N SER A 326 -23.86 -0.64 -11.33
CA SER A 326 -24.88 0.41 -11.31
C SER A 326 -26.19 -0.04 -11.97
N ARG A 327 -27.31 0.52 -11.51
CA ARG A 327 -28.64 0.30 -12.11
C ARG A 327 -29.15 1.60 -12.72
N SER A 328 -29.58 1.50 -13.97
CA SER A 328 -30.18 2.61 -14.70
C SER A 328 -31.66 2.39 -14.99
N ARG A 329 -32.15 1.16 -14.90
CA ARG A 329 -33.55 0.76 -15.15
C ARG A 329 -33.98 -0.29 -14.13
N LEU A 330 -35.30 -0.46 -13.95
CA LEU A 330 -35.83 -1.55 -13.11
C LEU A 330 -35.54 -2.93 -13.72
N SER A 331 -35.56 -3.05 -15.05
CA SER A 331 -35.18 -4.26 -15.78
C SER A 331 -33.71 -4.69 -15.54
N ASP A 332 -32.81 -3.75 -15.22
CA ASP A 332 -31.41 -4.07 -14.89
C ASP A 332 -31.33 -4.96 -13.62
N TYR A 333 -32.23 -4.79 -12.65
CA TYR A 333 -32.27 -5.61 -11.42
C TYR A 333 -32.63 -7.06 -11.76
N ALA A 334 -33.65 -7.27 -12.58
CA ALA A 334 -34.02 -8.61 -13.04
C ALA A 334 -32.90 -9.25 -13.87
N GLY A 335 -32.25 -8.49 -14.76
CA GLY A 335 -31.09 -8.96 -15.50
C GLY A 335 -29.95 -9.43 -14.59
N HIS A 336 -29.70 -8.73 -13.48
CA HIS A 336 -28.70 -9.15 -12.50
C HIS A 336 -29.10 -10.38 -11.70
N ILE A 337 -30.35 -10.48 -11.24
CA ILE A 337 -30.87 -11.68 -10.57
C ILE A 337 -30.69 -12.90 -11.49
N ARG A 338 -31.12 -12.80 -12.75
CA ARG A 338 -30.97 -13.89 -13.74
C ARG A 338 -29.51 -14.30 -13.93
N ARG A 339 -28.58 -13.34 -14.11
CA ARG A 339 -27.14 -13.64 -14.24
C ARG A 339 -26.56 -14.32 -13.01
N ARG A 340 -26.95 -13.89 -11.81
CA ARG A 340 -26.47 -14.51 -10.56
C ARG A 340 -27.08 -15.89 -10.33
N LEU A 341 -28.37 -16.05 -10.61
CA LEU A 341 -29.04 -17.34 -10.56
C LEU A 341 -28.35 -18.35 -11.48
N GLN A 342 -28.02 -17.94 -12.71
CA GLN A 342 -27.28 -18.81 -13.63
C GLN A 342 -25.93 -19.25 -13.05
N ARG A 343 -25.16 -18.33 -12.44
CA ARG A 343 -23.90 -18.70 -11.76
C ARG A 343 -24.10 -19.67 -10.62
N VAL A 344 -25.17 -19.53 -9.83
CA VAL A 344 -25.51 -20.46 -8.75
C VAL A 344 -25.90 -21.83 -9.30
N ARG A 345 -26.68 -21.88 -10.39
CA ARG A 345 -27.03 -23.13 -11.10
C ARG A 345 -25.79 -23.84 -11.65
N ASP A 346 -24.92 -23.09 -12.32
CA ASP A 346 -23.67 -23.60 -12.88
C ASP A 346 -22.75 -24.12 -11.77
N GLY A 347 -22.63 -23.36 -10.68
CA GLY A 347 -21.88 -23.76 -9.49
C GLY A 347 -22.40 -25.07 -8.90
N ALA A 348 -23.70 -25.14 -8.61
CA ALA A 348 -24.34 -26.33 -8.04
C ALA A 348 -24.20 -27.55 -8.96
N LYS A 349 -24.29 -27.37 -10.29
CA LYS A 349 -24.01 -28.42 -11.26
C LYS A 349 -22.55 -28.89 -11.19
N ALA A 350 -21.60 -27.96 -11.13
CA ALA A 350 -20.18 -28.26 -11.04
C ALA A 350 -19.80 -28.94 -9.70
N LEU A 351 -20.51 -28.63 -8.62
CA LEU A 351 -20.35 -29.30 -7.32
C LEU A 351 -20.68 -30.78 -7.37
N GLY A 352 -21.58 -31.19 -8.27
CA GLY A 352 -21.96 -32.59 -8.46
C GLY A 352 -22.85 -33.18 -7.36
N ASP A 353 -23.26 -32.39 -6.35
CA ASP A 353 -24.20 -32.81 -5.30
C ASP A 353 -25.65 -32.72 -5.79
N PRO A 354 -26.39 -33.83 -5.92
CA PRO A 354 -27.79 -33.83 -6.35
C PRO A 354 -28.71 -33.02 -5.43
N ARG A 355 -28.40 -32.92 -4.11
CA ARG A 355 -29.19 -32.13 -3.16
C ARG A 355 -29.04 -30.64 -3.42
N ALA A 356 -27.82 -30.19 -3.71
CA ALA A 356 -27.56 -28.80 -4.07
C ALA A 356 -28.27 -28.42 -5.38
N ARG A 357 -28.18 -29.29 -6.39
CA ARG A 357 -28.88 -29.08 -7.66
C ARG A 357 -30.39 -29.02 -7.48
N ARG A 358 -30.97 -29.97 -6.74
CA ARG A 358 -32.40 -30.01 -6.45
C ARG A 358 -32.84 -28.77 -5.67
N PHE A 359 -32.09 -28.35 -4.65
CA PHE A 359 -32.39 -27.14 -3.91
C PHE A 359 -32.41 -25.89 -4.79
N VAL A 360 -31.44 -25.75 -5.70
CA VAL A 360 -31.40 -24.62 -6.62
C VAL A 360 -32.58 -24.64 -7.59
N GLU A 361 -32.88 -25.78 -8.22
CA GLU A 361 -33.95 -25.88 -9.22
C GLU A 361 -35.35 -25.84 -8.60
N ASP A 362 -35.58 -26.52 -7.47
CA ASP A 362 -36.92 -26.67 -6.88
C ASP A 362 -37.29 -25.47 -5.97
N ALA A 363 -36.31 -24.76 -5.40
CA ALA A 363 -36.57 -23.68 -4.43
C ALA A 363 -36.02 -22.32 -4.86
N VAL A 364 -34.73 -22.24 -5.24
CA VAL A 364 -34.08 -20.94 -5.52
C VAL A 364 -34.56 -20.35 -6.84
N THR A 365 -34.64 -21.15 -7.91
CA THR A 365 -35.08 -20.70 -9.23
C THR A 365 -36.51 -20.15 -9.20
N PRO A 366 -37.53 -20.88 -8.68
CA PRO A 366 -38.90 -20.36 -8.62
C PRO A 366 -39.02 -19.12 -7.75
N ALA A 367 -38.27 -19.04 -6.64
CA ALA A 367 -38.27 -17.86 -5.79
C ALA A 367 -37.70 -16.63 -6.51
N ALA A 368 -36.58 -16.78 -7.22
CA ALA A 368 -35.96 -15.70 -8.00
C ALA A 368 -36.86 -15.24 -9.16
N GLU A 369 -37.49 -16.17 -9.87
CA GLU A 369 -38.45 -15.88 -10.93
C GLU A 369 -39.70 -15.16 -10.41
N ALA A 370 -40.23 -15.57 -9.26
CA ALA A 370 -41.37 -14.91 -8.63
C ALA A 370 -41.04 -13.47 -8.20
N VAL A 371 -39.83 -13.21 -7.70
CA VAL A 371 -39.36 -11.84 -7.39
C VAL A 371 -39.27 -10.99 -8.66
N ILE A 372 -38.73 -11.55 -9.75
CA ILE A 372 -38.66 -10.85 -11.04
C ILE A 372 -40.06 -10.52 -11.57
N ALA A 373 -40.97 -11.49 -11.55
CA ALA A 373 -42.35 -11.31 -12.02
C ALA A 373 -43.10 -10.25 -11.20
N ARG A 374 -42.95 -10.25 -9.87
CA ARG A 374 -43.52 -9.19 -9.02
C ARG A 374 -42.96 -7.81 -9.34
N LEU A 375 -41.65 -7.69 -9.54
CA LEU A 375 -41.03 -6.42 -9.94
C LEU A 375 -41.55 -5.96 -11.30
N GLU A 376 -41.67 -6.85 -12.27
CA GLU A 376 -42.14 -6.53 -13.62
C GLU A 376 -43.59 -6.01 -13.60
N ILE A 377 -44.48 -6.73 -12.90
CA ILE A 377 -45.88 -6.32 -12.72
C ILE A 377 -45.97 -4.96 -12.01
N ALA A 378 -45.22 -4.79 -10.91
CA ALA A 378 -45.27 -3.56 -10.12
C ALA A 378 -44.62 -2.35 -10.83
N ALA A 379 -43.63 -2.60 -11.70
CA ALA A 379 -42.98 -1.57 -12.49
C ALA A 379 -43.88 -1.06 -13.64
N GLY A 380 -44.66 -1.95 -14.25
CA GLY A 380 -45.54 -1.63 -15.38
C GLY A 380 -44.79 -0.87 -16.49
N ALA A 381 -45.34 0.26 -16.93
CA ALA A 381 -44.74 1.11 -17.96
C ALA A 381 -43.34 1.67 -17.59
N SER A 382 -42.93 1.63 -16.32
CA SER A 382 -41.61 2.10 -15.87
C SER A 382 -40.51 1.04 -15.96
N TRP A 383 -40.82 -0.20 -16.38
CA TRP A 383 -39.89 -1.33 -16.38
C TRP A 383 -38.53 -1.03 -17.04
N ASP A 384 -38.56 -0.48 -18.25
CA ASP A 384 -37.36 -0.12 -19.04
C ASP A 384 -37.07 1.39 -19.07
N ALA A 385 -37.84 2.18 -18.31
CA ALA A 385 -37.64 3.62 -18.26
C ALA A 385 -36.28 3.96 -17.61
N PRO A 386 -35.44 4.78 -18.27
CA PRO A 386 -34.15 5.15 -17.71
C PRO A 386 -34.32 6.07 -16.50
N LEU A 387 -33.56 5.80 -15.44
CA LEU A 387 -33.49 6.62 -14.24
C LEU A 387 -33.00 8.02 -14.62
N PRO A 388 -33.80 9.07 -14.39
CA PRO A 388 -33.45 10.43 -14.75
C PRO A 388 -32.14 10.84 -14.08
N ALA A 389 -31.28 11.58 -14.80
CA ALA A 389 -29.98 11.98 -14.28
C ALA A 389 -30.10 12.64 -12.90
N ARG A 390 -31.02 13.60 -12.74
CA ARG A 390 -31.30 14.31 -11.47
C ARG A 390 -31.62 13.41 -10.27
N GLU A 391 -32.05 12.18 -10.52
CA GLU A 391 -32.44 11.21 -9.49
C GLU A 391 -31.32 10.21 -9.17
N ARG A 392 -30.18 10.28 -9.89
CA ARG A 392 -28.97 9.49 -9.63
C ARG A 392 -28.11 10.14 -8.56
N LEU A 393 -27.40 9.31 -7.81
CA LEU A 393 -26.52 9.69 -6.70
C LEU A 393 -25.10 9.18 -6.97
N LEU A 394 -24.06 9.95 -6.59
CA LEU A 394 -22.71 9.39 -6.48
C LEU A 394 -22.70 8.38 -5.34
N SER A 395 -22.31 7.15 -5.64
CA SER A 395 -22.44 5.99 -4.78
C SER A 395 -21.06 5.35 -4.55
N PRO A 396 -20.70 5.00 -3.30
CA PRO A 396 -19.55 4.13 -3.02
C PRO A 396 -19.75 2.69 -3.54
N SER A 397 -20.98 2.33 -3.94
CA SER A 397 -21.47 0.98 -4.26
C SER A 397 -21.44 0.01 -3.08
N ASP A 398 -20.28 -0.23 -2.47
CA ASP A 398 -20.11 -1.13 -1.31
C ASP A 398 -20.21 -0.37 0.03
N PHE A 399 -21.32 0.35 0.21
CA PHE A 399 -21.53 1.20 1.38
C PHE A 399 -22.11 0.42 2.56
N GLY A 400 -21.47 0.52 3.71
CA GLY A 400 -22.03 0.03 4.98
C GLY A 400 -21.08 0.14 6.15
N LEU A 401 -21.54 -0.28 7.33
CA LEU A 401 -20.72 -0.25 8.54
C LEU A 401 -19.54 -1.23 8.48
N HIS A 402 -19.61 -2.25 7.61
CA HIS A 402 -18.48 -3.16 7.36
C HIS A 402 -17.28 -2.46 6.72
N ASN A 403 -17.52 -1.37 5.99
CA ASN A 403 -16.52 -0.50 5.39
C ASN A 403 -16.46 0.86 6.12
N ALA A 404 -16.55 0.85 7.45
CA ALA A 404 -16.46 2.06 8.25
C ALA A 404 -15.55 1.90 9.48
N VAL A 405 -15.02 3.03 9.95
CA VAL A 405 -14.23 3.15 11.19
C VAL A 405 -14.91 4.17 12.08
N LEU A 406 -15.12 3.82 13.36
CA LEU A 406 -15.59 4.74 14.38
C LEU A 406 -14.41 5.44 15.03
N GLY A 407 -14.29 6.75 14.80
CA GLY A 407 -13.24 7.54 15.38
C GLY A 407 -13.41 7.81 16.88
N PRO A 408 -12.36 8.31 17.54
CA PRO A 408 -12.41 8.68 18.96
C PRO A 408 -13.38 9.84 19.22
N ASP A 409 -13.71 10.62 18.19
CA ASP A 409 -14.70 11.70 18.20
C ASP A 409 -16.16 11.20 18.10
N GLY A 410 -16.38 9.88 18.13
CA GLY A 410 -17.70 9.27 17.98
C GLY A 410 -18.24 9.30 16.56
N ARG A 411 -17.44 9.73 15.57
CA ARG A 411 -17.88 9.82 14.17
C ARG A 411 -17.45 8.62 13.33
N ALA A 412 -18.40 8.07 12.59
CA ALA A 412 -18.16 7.05 11.59
C ALA A 412 -17.58 7.67 10.32
N ARG A 413 -16.46 7.11 9.87
CA ARG A 413 -15.78 7.46 8.61
C ARG A 413 -15.87 6.26 7.67
N PHE A 414 -16.23 6.51 6.42
CA PHE A 414 -16.51 5.48 5.42
C PHE A 414 -15.29 5.26 4.51
N LEU A 415 -15.09 4.01 4.14
CA LEU A 415 -13.93 3.51 3.41
C LEU A 415 -14.38 2.82 2.12
N ASP A 416 -13.38 2.42 1.33
CA ASP A 416 -13.50 1.55 0.14
C ASP A 416 -14.36 2.12 -1.00
N PHE A 417 -13.82 3.15 -1.64
CA PHE A 417 -14.49 3.85 -2.75
C PHE A 417 -14.02 3.33 -4.13
N GLU A 418 -13.45 2.13 -4.20
CA GLU A 418 -12.90 1.57 -5.45
C GLU A 418 -13.94 1.29 -6.54
N TYR A 419 -15.22 1.26 -6.15
CA TYR A 419 -16.37 1.05 -7.03
C TYR A 419 -17.23 2.31 -7.20
N PHE A 420 -16.68 3.48 -6.84
CA PHE A 420 -17.39 4.74 -6.81
C PHE A 420 -17.91 5.18 -8.18
N GLY A 421 -19.14 5.71 -8.23
CA GLY A 421 -19.68 6.37 -9.41
C GLY A 421 -21.18 6.62 -9.35
N TRP A 422 -21.80 6.96 -10.48
CA TRP A 422 -23.24 7.20 -10.55
C TRP A 422 -24.06 5.91 -10.40
N ASP A 423 -25.07 5.94 -9.54
CA ASP A 423 -25.97 4.80 -9.31
C ASP A 423 -27.39 5.25 -8.91
N ASP A 424 -28.31 4.28 -8.85
CA ASP A 424 -29.63 4.44 -8.24
C ASP A 424 -29.50 4.52 -6.71
N PRO A 425 -29.92 5.62 -6.05
CA PRO A 425 -29.93 5.69 -4.59
C PRO A 425 -30.81 4.61 -3.95
N ALA A 426 -31.83 4.11 -4.64
CA ALA A 426 -32.68 3.02 -4.12
C ALA A 426 -31.88 1.72 -3.96
N LYS A 427 -31.05 1.36 -4.95
CA LYS A 427 -30.10 0.24 -4.85
C LYS A 427 -29.16 0.44 -3.66
N LEU A 428 -28.51 1.58 -3.57
CA LEU A 428 -27.53 1.86 -2.51
C LEU A 428 -28.11 1.66 -1.10
N VAL A 429 -29.34 2.14 -0.88
CA VAL A 429 -30.03 2.02 0.41
C VAL A 429 -30.51 0.59 0.65
N ALA A 430 -31.02 -0.10 -0.37
CA ALA A 430 -31.39 -1.51 -0.25
C ALA A 430 -30.18 -2.40 0.04
N ASP A 431 -29.04 -2.17 -0.62
CA ASP A 431 -27.77 -2.84 -0.32
C ASP A 431 -27.36 -2.59 1.14
N PHE A 432 -27.43 -1.34 1.62
CA PHE A 432 -27.17 -1.03 3.02
C PHE A 432 -28.15 -1.71 4.00
N PHE A 433 -29.35 -2.11 3.59
CA PHE A 433 -30.28 -2.84 4.46
C PHE A 433 -30.07 -4.36 4.46
N HIS A 434 -29.49 -4.90 3.39
CA HIS A 434 -29.37 -6.34 3.13
C HIS A 434 -27.94 -6.88 3.12
N HIS A 435 -26.91 -6.02 3.14
CA HIS A 435 -25.51 -6.44 3.01
C HIS A 435 -25.13 -7.55 4.00
N ALA A 436 -24.59 -8.66 3.50
CA ALA A 436 -24.33 -9.86 4.32
C ALA A 436 -23.21 -9.67 5.36
N ALA A 437 -22.29 -8.72 5.15
CA ALA A 437 -21.18 -8.46 6.07
C ALA A 437 -21.54 -7.56 7.27
N GLN A 438 -22.79 -7.11 7.38
CA GLN A 438 -23.28 -6.35 8.53
C GLN A 438 -24.42 -7.09 9.24
N LYS A 439 -24.61 -6.82 10.52
CA LYS A 439 -25.77 -7.36 11.24
C LYS A 439 -27.05 -6.68 10.73
N PRO A 440 -28.18 -7.40 10.67
CA PRO A 440 -29.44 -6.84 10.19
C PRO A 440 -29.88 -5.62 10.99
N LEU A 441 -30.43 -4.62 10.28
CA LEU A 441 -31.08 -3.47 10.89
C LEU A 441 -32.51 -3.81 11.34
N SER A 442 -32.92 -3.27 12.49
CA SER A 442 -34.31 -3.34 12.92
C SER A 442 -35.24 -2.49 12.04
N THR A 443 -36.54 -2.77 12.06
CA THR A 443 -37.55 -1.95 11.39
C THR A 443 -37.47 -0.48 11.79
N ARG A 444 -37.25 -0.21 13.08
CA ARG A 444 -37.04 1.14 13.61
C ARG A 444 -35.80 1.80 13.00
N GLN A 445 -34.68 1.09 12.92
CA GLN A 445 -33.44 1.64 12.35
C GLN A 445 -33.58 1.95 10.87
N ARG A 446 -34.26 1.08 10.10
CA ARG A 446 -34.58 1.36 8.70
C ARG A 446 -35.43 2.62 8.57
N ALA A 447 -36.46 2.78 9.40
CA ALA A 447 -37.29 3.98 9.41
C ALA A 447 -36.48 5.26 9.75
N LEU A 448 -35.62 5.21 10.78
CA LEU A 448 -34.72 6.30 11.14
C LEU A 448 -33.78 6.69 10.00
N PHE A 449 -33.20 5.69 9.32
CA PHE A 449 -32.33 5.91 8.17
C PHE A 449 -33.07 6.66 7.06
N ILE A 450 -34.25 6.17 6.68
CA ILE A 450 -35.04 6.74 5.59
C ILE A 450 -35.50 8.16 5.92
N ASP A 451 -35.98 8.43 7.13
CA ASP A 451 -36.33 9.80 7.57
C ASP A 451 -35.13 10.73 7.41
N ARG A 452 -33.98 10.32 7.98
CA ARG A 452 -32.77 11.15 8.00
C ARG A 452 -32.23 11.40 6.60
N PHE A 453 -32.20 10.38 5.74
CA PHE A 453 -31.71 10.49 4.36
C PHE A 453 -32.61 11.38 3.50
N CYS A 454 -33.94 11.18 3.59
CA CYS A 454 -34.91 11.92 2.77
C CYS A 454 -35.13 13.37 3.22
N ARG A 455 -34.71 13.75 4.43
CA ARG A 455 -34.97 15.09 4.98
C ARG A 455 -34.49 16.21 4.04
N GLY A 456 -35.42 17.06 3.62
CA GLY A 456 -35.17 18.20 2.73
C GLY A 456 -34.92 17.82 1.26
N TRP A 457 -35.32 16.63 0.82
CA TRP A 457 -35.19 16.20 -0.57
C TRP A 457 -36.54 16.22 -1.29
N LYS A 458 -36.67 17.10 -2.29
CA LYS A 458 -37.90 17.27 -3.07
C LYS A 458 -38.35 15.98 -3.76
N ASP A 459 -37.41 15.20 -4.31
CA ASP A 459 -37.72 13.96 -5.05
C ASP A 459 -37.79 12.72 -4.15
N ALA A 460 -37.80 12.89 -2.82
CA ALA A 460 -37.90 11.77 -1.87
C ALA A 460 -39.10 10.84 -2.12
N PRO A 461 -40.31 11.31 -2.51
CA PRO A 461 -41.42 10.41 -2.81
C PRO A 461 -41.13 9.46 -3.99
N ALA A 462 -40.47 9.95 -5.05
CA ALA A 462 -40.09 9.12 -6.19
C ALA A 462 -39.04 8.07 -5.81
N PHE A 463 -38.05 8.48 -5.02
CA PHE A 463 -37.08 7.56 -4.43
C PHE A 463 -37.72 6.49 -3.55
N ARG A 464 -38.63 6.87 -2.64
CA ARG A 464 -39.29 5.91 -1.73
C ARG A 464 -40.06 4.84 -2.49
N ARG A 465 -40.85 5.26 -3.49
CA ARG A 465 -41.54 4.30 -4.38
C ARG A 465 -40.57 3.33 -5.05
N ARG A 466 -39.45 3.83 -5.57
CA ARG A 466 -38.42 2.95 -6.16
C ARG A 466 -37.77 2.03 -5.12
N LEU A 467 -37.45 2.54 -3.93
CA LEU A 467 -36.88 1.73 -2.87
C LEU A 467 -37.81 0.57 -2.52
N ASP A 468 -39.11 0.83 -2.35
CA ASP A 468 -40.10 -0.21 -2.05
C ASP A 468 -40.13 -1.30 -3.15
N LEU A 469 -39.97 -0.92 -4.42
CA LEU A 469 -39.90 -1.86 -5.54
C LEU A 469 -38.63 -2.72 -5.52
N VAL A 470 -37.48 -2.16 -5.12
CA VAL A 470 -36.17 -2.84 -5.28
C VAL A 470 -35.65 -3.52 -4.03
N LEU A 471 -36.29 -3.34 -2.86
CA LEU A 471 -35.90 -4.00 -1.61
C LEU A 471 -35.87 -5.53 -1.75
N GLU A 472 -36.96 -6.12 -2.25
CA GLU A 472 -37.04 -7.58 -2.44
C GLU A 472 -36.08 -8.10 -3.54
N PRO A 473 -35.98 -7.48 -4.74
CA PRO A 473 -34.97 -7.81 -5.74
C PRO A 473 -33.53 -7.80 -5.20
N ILE A 474 -33.15 -6.79 -4.41
CA ILE A 474 -31.81 -6.70 -3.83
C ILE A 474 -31.61 -7.75 -2.73
N ALA A 475 -32.63 -8.04 -1.91
CA ALA A 475 -32.56 -9.15 -0.96
C ALA A 475 -32.30 -10.49 -1.66
N MET A 476 -32.97 -10.75 -2.79
CA MET A 476 -32.73 -11.94 -3.62
C MET A 476 -31.31 -11.94 -4.20
N GLU A 477 -30.81 -10.80 -4.67
CA GLU A 477 -29.41 -10.67 -5.13
C GLU A 477 -28.41 -11.07 -4.04
N TRP A 478 -28.61 -10.64 -2.79
CA TRP A 478 -27.76 -11.04 -1.66
C TRP A 478 -27.85 -12.52 -1.30
N ILE A 479 -29.05 -13.12 -1.38
CA ILE A 479 -29.22 -14.57 -1.22
C ILE A 479 -28.40 -15.31 -2.29
N LEU A 480 -28.50 -14.91 -3.55
CA LEU A 480 -27.74 -15.52 -4.64
C LEU A 480 -26.22 -15.31 -4.48
N ILE A 481 -25.78 -14.18 -3.95
CA ILE A 481 -24.37 -13.94 -3.61
C ILE A 481 -23.87 -14.92 -2.55
N ILE A 482 -24.67 -15.18 -1.51
CA ILE A 482 -24.34 -16.13 -0.44
C ILE A 482 -24.27 -17.55 -1.01
N LEU A 483 -25.22 -17.92 -1.88
CA LEU A 483 -25.31 -19.22 -2.53
C LEU A 483 -24.19 -19.51 -3.55
N ASN A 484 -23.31 -18.55 -3.85
CA ASN A 484 -22.08 -18.84 -4.60
C ASN A 484 -21.21 -19.91 -3.90
N VAL A 485 -21.43 -20.18 -2.61
CA VAL A 485 -20.82 -21.32 -1.90
C VAL A 485 -21.16 -22.68 -2.52
N LEU A 486 -22.17 -22.76 -3.39
CA LEU A 486 -22.47 -23.97 -4.15
C LEU A 486 -21.52 -24.18 -5.35
N SER A 487 -20.51 -23.33 -5.55
CA SER A 487 -19.44 -23.50 -6.55
C SER A 487 -18.16 -24.09 -5.92
N PRO A 488 -17.54 -25.13 -6.54
CA PRO A 488 -16.27 -25.70 -6.08
C PRO A 488 -15.15 -24.66 -5.92
N GLU A 489 -14.99 -23.76 -6.91
CA GLU A 489 -13.98 -22.70 -6.89
C GLU A 489 -14.19 -21.71 -5.72
N THR A 490 -15.45 -21.41 -5.41
CA THR A 490 -15.79 -20.53 -4.30
C THR A 490 -15.60 -21.24 -2.96
N LEU A 491 -15.91 -22.53 -2.87
CA LEU A 491 -15.61 -23.36 -1.70
C LEU A 491 -14.11 -23.45 -1.45
N GLU A 492 -13.30 -23.68 -2.48
CA GLU A 492 -11.84 -23.69 -2.36
C GLU A 492 -11.29 -22.34 -1.91
N ARG A 493 -11.76 -21.23 -2.50
CA ARG A 493 -11.37 -19.88 -2.07
C ARG A 493 -11.78 -19.60 -0.63
N ARG A 494 -12.95 -20.05 -0.19
CA ARG A 494 -13.43 -19.86 1.19
C ARG A 494 -12.68 -20.76 2.17
N ARG A 495 -12.47 -22.04 1.87
CA ARG A 495 -11.65 -22.97 2.66
C ARG A 495 -10.19 -22.53 2.77
N PHE A 496 -9.66 -21.90 1.73
CA PHE A 496 -8.33 -21.29 1.74
C PHE A 496 -8.28 -20.02 2.62
N ALA A 497 -9.34 -19.20 2.62
CA ALA A 497 -9.43 -17.99 3.42
C ALA A 497 -9.79 -18.26 4.90
N ASP A 498 -10.49 -19.36 5.17
CA ASP A 498 -10.90 -19.83 6.50
C ASP A 498 -11.05 -21.37 6.48
N PRO A 499 -10.08 -22.14 7.02
CA PRO A 499 -10.09 -23.61 6.97
C PRO A 499 -11.14 -24.30 7.84
N SER A 500 -11.85 -23.55 8.71
CA SER A 500 -12.87 -24.09 9.63
C SER A 500 -14.22 -24.31 9.00
#